data_AF-X0XHN2-F1
#
_entry.id   AF-X0XHN2-F1
#
_cell.length_a   1.000
_cell.length_b   1.000
_cell.length_c   1.000
_cell.angle_alpha   90.00
_cell.angle_beta   90.00
_cell.angle_gamma   90.00
#
_symmetry.space_group_name_H-M   'P 1'
#
loop_
_entity.id
_entity.type
_entity.pdbx_description
1 polymer ?
#
loop_
_entity_poly.entity_id
_entity_poly.type
_entity_poly.pdbx_seq_one_letter_code
_entity_poly.pdbx_strand_id
1 'polypeptide(L)'
;TIYFKEWDDPRVIDKHTGHAIPNPTQKDMKEKAATGAMHFKIHSGRTSYGLPRIIGNLFSIWGSRASDVINFQTFKNNNIPSMVVTVSNGMLTQDTIDRMEEYVNAHIKRSDNYSKFLILEAETQDEEAQNAGTMKIDIKPMTSQQHTDQLFQIYDNNNSEKIRRSFRLPQIFVGKTENINRAATESSRRLAEEQVFGPEREEMDRQINKLLTHFGIKYHTIKSNSPNVTDDAALTKIISGAEKS
;
A
#
# COMPACT_ATOMS: atom_id res chain seq x y z
N THR A 1 6.82 -35.23 3.37
CA THR A 1 5.96 -34.15 3.89
C THR A 1 5.59 -34.48 5.33
N ILE A 2 5.58 -33.50 6.23
CA ILE A 2 5.21 -33.68 7.64
C ILE A 2 3.89 -32.95 7.88
N TYR A 3 2.94 -33.63 8.52
CA TYR A 3 1.61 -33.12 8.84
C TYR A 3 1.55 -32.65 10.29
N PHE A 4 0.79 -31.58 10.51
CA PHE A 4 0.46 -31.03 11.83
C PHE A 4 -1.02 -31.21 12.09
N LYS A 5 -1.38 -31.34 13.37
CA LYS A 5 -2.79 -31.37 13.78
C LYS A 5 -3.26 -29.99 14.22
N GLU A 6 -4.55 -29.71 14.06
CA GLU A 6 -5.14 -28.49 14.63
C GLU A 6 -5.00 -28.50 16.16
N TRP A 7 -4.65 -27.35 16.72
CA TRP A 7 -4.61 -27.18 18.17
C TRP A 7 -6.00 -27.42 18.77
N ASP A 8 -6.06 -28.18 19.87
CA ASP A 8 -7.29 -28.61 20.54
C ASP A 8 -8.07 -29.77 19.86
N ASP A 9 -7.55 -30.36 18.77
CA ASP A 9 -8.11 -31.61 18.24
C ASP A 9 -7.76 -32.80 19.18
N PRO A 10 -8.77 -33.48 19.77
CA PRO A 10 -8.55 -34.61 20.67
C PRO A 10 -7.99 -35.85 19.96
N ARG A 11 -8.06 -35.91 18.62
CA ARG A 11 -7.60 -37.06 17.84
C ARG A 11 -6.07 -37.12 17.78
N VAL A 12 -5.54 -38.34 17.70
CA VAL A 12 -4.11 -38.59 17.43
C VAL A 12 -3.95 -38.75 15.92
N ILE A 13 -3.29 -37.79 15.30
CA ILE A 13 -3.02 -37.76 13.85
C ILE A 13 -1.58 -38.24 13.62
N ASP A 14 -1.39 -39.07 12.60
CA ASP A 14 -0.05 -39.49 12.16
C ASP A 14 0.64 -38.35 11.39
N LYS A 15 1.84 -37.98 11.84
CA LYS A 15 2.67 -36.92 11.24
C LYS A 15 3.13 -37.24 9.80
N HIS A 16 3.12 -38.49 9.38
CA HIS A 16 3.58 -38.90 8.05
C HIS A 16 2.44 -39.04 7.04
N THR A 17 1.27 -39.49 7.50
CA THR A 17 0.12 -39.78 6.61
C THR A 17 -0.99 -38.74 6.72
N GLY A 18 -1.06 -37.98 7.82
CA GLY A 18 -2.10 -36.97 8.05
C GLY A 18 -3.46 -37.56 8.44
N HIS A 19 -3.57 -38.88 8.61
CA HIS A 19 -4.81 -39.55 9.00
C HIS A 19 -4.88 -39.77 10.51
N ALA A 20 -6.11 -39.83 11.04
CA ALA A 20 -6.35 -40.17 12.44
C ALA A 20 -6.09 -41.66 12.68
N ILE A 21 -5.36 -41.98 13.75
CA ILE A 21 -5.07 -43.35 14.16
C ILE A 21 -6.22 -43.84 15.05
N PRO A 22 -7.00 -44.86 14.63
CA PRO A 22 -8.01 -45.46 15.51
C PRO A 22 -7.33 -46.25 16.63
N ASN A 23 -7.75 -46.05 17.88
CA ASN A 23 -7.19 -46.71 19.08
C ASN A 23 -5.65 -46.62 19.17
N PRO A 24 -5.08 -45.41 19.32
CA PRO A 24 -3.64 -45.22 19.32
C PRO A 24 -2.96 -45.92 20.50
N THR A 25 -1.90 -46.69 20.24
CA THR A 25 -1.07 -47.28 21.29
C THR A 25 -0.10 -46.22 21.85
N GLN A 26 0.39 -46.38 23.08
CA GLN A 26 1.38 -45.47 23.68
C GLN A 26 2.67 -45.31 22.85
N LYS A 27 3.03 -46.34 22.06
CA LYS A 27 4.13 -46.28 21.10
C LYS A 27 3.82 -45.35 19.91
N ASP A 28 2.62 -45.42 19.36
CA ASP A 28 2.18 -44.55 18.26
C ASP A 28 2.11 -43.08 18.70
N MET A 29 1.72 -42.82 19.95
CA MET A 29 1.71 -41.46 20.51
C MET A 29 3.10 -40.84 20.62
N LYS A 30 4.15 -41.64 20.85
CA LYS A 30 5.53 -41.14 20.94
C LYS A 30 6.19 -41.01 19.58
N GLU A 31 5.97 -41.96 18.69
CA GLU A 31 6.72 -42.06 17.42
C GLU A 31 6.01 -41.38 16.26
N LYS A 32 4.67 -41.46 16.18
CA LYS A 32 3.89 -41.06 15.01
C LYS A 32 2.99 -39.85 15.24
N ALA A 33 2.73 -39.44 16.48
CA ALA A 33 1.85 -38.32 16.75
C ALA A 33 2.34 -37.00 16.12
N ALA A 34 1.43 -36.33 15.42
CA ALA A 34 1.64 -34.99 14.88
C ALA A 34 1.63 -33.93 16.00
N THR A 35 2.50 -32.94 15.86
CA THR A 35 2.51 -31.75 16.73
C THR A 35 1.28 -30.89 16.46
N GLY A 36 0.70 -30.33 17.53
CA GLY A 36 -0.40 -29.37 17.43
C GLY A 36 0.09 -28.01 16.94
N ALA A 37 -0.58 -27.45 15.95
CA ALA A 37 -0.34 -26.11 15.44
C ALA A 37 -1.53 -25.20 15.78
N MET A 38 -1.25 -24.09 16.47
CA MET A 38 -2.25 -23.05 16.76
C MET A 38 -2.18 -21.98 15.67
N HIS A 39 -3.31 -21.67 15.04
CA HIS A 39 -3.39 -20.68 13.96
C HIS A 39 -4.13 -19.42 14.42
N PHE A 40 -3.40 -18.31 14.51
CA PHE A 40 -3.94 -16.97 14.72
C PHE A 40 -4.53 -16.44 13.41
N LYS A 41 -5.85 -16.51 13.27
CA LYS A 41 -6.55 -16.09 12.05
C LYS A 41 -7.76 -15.23 12.36
N ILE A 42 -8.07 -14.30 11.46
CA ILE A 42 -9.37 -13.63 11.44
C ILE A 42 -10.37 -14.63 10.86
N HIS A 43 -11.23 -15.16 11.72
CA HIS A 43 -12.15 -16.23 11.34
C HIS A 43 -13.04 -15.81 10.16
N SER A 44 -13.14 -16.68 9.15
CA SER A 44 -14.06 -16.56 8.04
C SER A 44 -14.62 -17.94 7.69
N GLY A 45 -15.93 -18.06 7.54
CA GLY A 45 -16.55 -19.32 7.15
C GLY A 45 -16.23 -19.77 5.72
N ARG A 46 -15.57 -18.93 4.91
CA ARG A 46 -15.23 -19.22 3.51
C ARG A 46 -13.85 -19.84 3.31
N THR A 47 -12.93 -19.64 4.26
CA THR A 47 -11.53 -20.05 4.11
C THR A 47 -11.00 -20.64 5.41
N SER A 48 -10.28 -21.76 5.31
CA SER A 48 -9.63 -22.38 6.48
C SER A 48 -8.53 -21.51 7.08
N TYR A 49 -7.95 -20.62 6.26
CA TYR A 49 -6.86 -19.71 6.66
C TYR A 49 -7.33 -18.36 7.21
N GLY A 50 -8.64 -18.10 7.26
CA GLY A 50 -9.16 -16.79 7.59
C GLY A 50 -9.03 -15.79 6.44
N LEU A 51 -9.50 -14.57 6.67
CA LEU A 51 -9.57 -13.52 5.66
C LEU A 51 -8.85 -12.26 6.14
N PRO A 52 -7.77 -11.81 5.47
CA PRO A 52 -7.01 -10.66 5.92
C PRO A 52 -7.80 -9.36 5.72
N ARG A 53 -7.63 -8.40 6.63
CA ARG A 53 -8.34 -7.10 6.61
C ARG A 53 -8.14 -6.32 5.29
N ILE A 54 -6.97 -6.48 4.66
CA ILE A 54 -6.61 -5.78 3.42
C ILE A 54 -7.35 -6.28 2.17
N ILE A 55 -8.00 -7.44 2.20
CA ILE A 55 -8.53 -8.07 0.99
C ILE A 55 -9.59 -7.21 0.29
N GLY A 56 -10.40 -6.48 1.06
CA GLY A 56 -11.41 -5.57 0.51
C GLY A 56 -10.81 -4.33 -0.18
N ASN A 57 -9.54 -4.03 0.09
CA ASN A 57 -8.82 -2.87 -0.43
C ASN A 57 -7.74 -3.23 -1.46
N LEU A 58 -7.74 -4.46 -1.97
CA LEU A 58 -6.69 -4.95 -2.87
C LEU A 58 -6.55 -4.07 -4.13
N PHE A 59 -7.68 -3.66 -4.72
CA PHE A 59 -7.69 -2.76 -5.89
C PHE A 59 -7.15 -1.37 -5.58
N SER A 60 -7.39 -0.85 -4.37
CA SER A 60 -6.83 0.44 -3.94
C SER A 60 -5.30 0.36 -3.84
N ILE A 61 -4.76 -0.76 -3.33
CA ILE A 61 -3.30 -0.99 -3.23
C ILE A 61 -2.68 -1.11 -4.62
N TRP A 62 -3.27 -1.91 -5.51
CA TRP A 62 -2.81 -2.03 -6.89
C TRP A 62 -2.92 -0.72 -7.66
N GLY A 63 -3.99 0.02 -7.44
CA GLY A 63 -4.20 1.36 -8.01
C GLY A 63 -3.10 2.32 -7.59
N SER A 64 -2.83 2.45 -6.29
CA SER A 64 -1.73 3.30 -5.78
C SER A 64 -0.38 2.90 -6.37
N ARG A 65 -0.06 1.59 -6.42
CA ARG A 65 1.17 1.11 -7.06
C ARG A 65 1.24 1.51 -8.54
N ALA A 66 0.15 1.35 -9.28
CA ALA A 66 0.11 1.70 -10.69
C ALA A 66 0.30 3.22 -10.89
N SER A 67 -0.34 4.04 -10.05
CA SER A 67 -0.16 5.48 -10.03
C SER A 67 1.30 5.87 -9.76
N ASP A 68 1.96 5.26 -8.78
CA ASP A 68 3.38 5.50 -8.49
C ASP A 68 4.28 5.13 -9.67
N VAL A 69 3.99 3.99 -10.33
CA VAL A 69 4.74 3.56 -11.51
C VAL A 69 4.56 4.55 -12.66
N ILE A 70 3.33 5.02 -12.92
CA ILE A 70 3.05 6.01 -13.96
C ILE A 70 3.76 7.34 -13.65
N ASN A 71 3.72 7.80 -12.39
CA ASN A 71 4.43 9.00 -11.97
C ASN A 71 5.94 8.85 -12.17
N PHE A 72 6.53 7.74 -11.70
CA PHE A 72 7.94 7.44 -11.87
C PHE A 72 8.36 7.40 -13.35
N GLN A 73 7.58 6.74 -14.20
CA GLN A 73 7.82 6.71 -15.64
C GLN A 73 7.70 8.10 -16.27
N THR A 74 6.73 8.88 -15.83
CA THR A 74 6.52 10.26 -16.31
C THR A 74 7.71 11.14 -15.96
N PHE A 75 8.25 11.06 -14.74
CA PHE A 75 9.47 11.77 -14.36
C PHE A 75 10.71 11.32 -15.15
N LYS A 76 10.83 10.01 -15.41
CA LYS A 76 12.01 9.45 -16.09
C LYS A 76 12.02 9.75 -17.59
N ASN A 77 10.87 9.62 -18.24
CA ASN A 77 10.79 9.57 -19.70
C ASN A 77 10.08 10.78 -20.32
N ASN A 78 9.46 11.68 -19.53
CA ASN A 78 8.56 12.73 -19.99
C ASN A 78 7.60 12.20 -21.07
N ASN A 79 6.60 11.44 -20.64
CA ASN A 79 5.70 10.65 -21.50
C ASN A 79 4.92 11.47 -22.55
N ILE A 80 4.99 12.80 -22.51
CA ILE A 80 4.35 13.69 -23.48
C ILE A 80 5.45 14.50 -24.18
N PRO A 81 5.61 14.36 -25.50
CA PRO A 81 6.57 15.14 -26.28
C PRO A 81 6.33 16.62 -25.98
N SER A 82 7.37 17.36 -25.57
CA SER A 82 7.21 18.79 -25.26
C SER A 82 6.79 19.63 -26.48
N MET A 83 7.03 19.12 -27.68
CA MET A 83 6.85 19.83 -28.94
C MET A 83 6.56 18.86 -30.08
N VAL A 84 5.68 19.25 -30.99
CA VAL A 84 5.46 18.56 -32.26
C VAL A 84 5.83 19.50 -33.40
N VAL A 85 6.73 19.06 -34.28
CA VAL A 85 7.08 19.77 -35.51
C VAL A 85 6.24 19.20 -36.64
N THR A 86 5.39 20.03 -37.23
CA THR A 86 4.57 19.65 -38.40
C THR A 86 5.06 20.39 -39.62
N VAL A 87 5.31 19.66 -40.71
CA VAL A 87 5.70 20.22 -42.01
C VAL A 87 4.52 20.07 -42.96
N SER A 88 4.04 21.18 -43.51
CA SER A 88 2.95 21.21 -44.50
C SER A 88 3.53 21.53 -45.88
N ASN A 89 3.10 20.80 -46.91
CA ASN A 89 3.50 20.94 -48.32
C ASN A 89 4.99 20.62 -48.64
N GLY A 90 5.57 19.62 -47.97
CA GLY A 90 6.89 19.09 -48.33
C GLY A 90 7.24 17.81 -47.56
N MET A 91 8.31 17.13 -47.98
CA MET A 91 8.89 15.97 -47.28
C MET A 91 10.27 16.33 -46.74
N LEU A 92 10.58 15.88 -45.52
CA LEU A 92 11.92 15.97 -44.96
C LEU A 92 12.81 14.86 -45.54
N THR A 93 14.06 15.18 -45.83
CA THR A 93 15.05 14.17 -46.25
C THR A 93 15.46 13.29 -45.05
N GLN A 94 15.84 12.03 -45.32
CA GLN A 94 16.25 11.10 -44.26
C GLN A 94 17.44 11.62 -43.44
N ASP A 95 18.41 12.26 -44.08
CA ASP A 95 19.57 12.87 -43.40
C ASP A 95 19.14 13.98 -42.42
N THR A 96 18.08 14.72 -42.73
CA THR A 96 17.53 15.74 -41.82
C THR A 96 16.82 15.08 -40.63
N ILE A 97 16.14 13.95 -40.84
CA ILE A 97 15.49 13.18 -39.78
C ILE A 97 16.55 12.61 -38.82
N ASP A 98 17.62 12.02 -39.36
CA ASP A 98 18.69 11.42 -38.55
C ASP A 98 19.41 12.49 -37.69
N ARG A 99 19.67 13.68 -38.26
CA ARG A 99 20.19 14.85 -37.52
C ARG A 99 19.22 15.33 -36.43
N MET A 100 17.92 15.30 -36.69
CA MET A 100 16.91 15.64 -35.67
C MET A 100 16.92 14.63 -34.53
N GLU A 101 16.96 13.33 -34.83
CA GLU A 101 17.01 12.28 -33.81
C GLU A 101 18.27 12.36 -32.96
N GLU A 102 19.44 12.56 -33.59
CA GLU A 102 20.71 12.69 -32.87
C GLU A 102 20.72 13.94 -31.98
N TYR A 103 20.23 15.08 -32.48
CA TYR A 103 20.14 16.31 -31.69
C TYR A 103 19.18 16.17 -30.51
N VAL A 104 18.00 15.59 -30.72
CA VAL A 104 17.01 15.34 -29.65
C VAL A 104 17.57 14.40 -28.60
N ASN A 105 18.22 13.31 -29.01
CA ASN A 105 18.76 12.31 -28.10
C ASN A 105 19.97 12.83 -27.29
N ALA A 106 20.87 13.58 -27.92
CA ALA A 106 22.07 14.10 -27.28
C ALA A 106 21.80 15.33 -26.41
N HIS A 107 20.88 16.21 -26.83
CA HIS A 107 20.71 17.53 -26.21
C HIS A 107 19.39 17.72 -25.48
N ILE A 108 18.29 17.04 -25.83
CA ILE A 108 16.96 17.37 -25.24
C ILE A 108 16.54 16.40 -24.14
N LYS A 109 17.04 15.15 -24.14
CA LYS A 109 16.66 14.11 -23.16
C LYS A 109 17.11 14.34 -21.70
N ARG A 110 17.85 15.41 -21.38
CA ARG A 110 18.36 15.68 -20.02
C ARG A 110 17.75 16.96 -19.45
N SER A 111 17.42 16.92 -18.15
CA SER A 111 16.83 18.00 -17.34
C SER A 111 17.46 19.40 -17.52
N ASP A 112 18.71 19.47 -17.97
CA ASP A 112 19.49 20.72 -18.05
C ASP A 112 19.24 21.54 -19.34
N ASN A 113 18.46 21.03 -20.30
CA ASN A 113 18.35 21.64 -21.65
C ASN A 113 16.91 22.04 -22.02
N TYR A 114 16.13 22.55 -21.06
CA TYR A 114 14.72 22.95 -21.25
C TYR A 114 14.49 24.11 -22.26
N SER A 115 15.53 24.62 -22.91
CA SER A 115 15.46 25.84 -23.74
C SER A 115 16.27 25.80 -25.06
N LYS A 116 16.63 24.62 -25.58
CA LYS A 116 17.33 24.53 -26.88
C LYS A 116 16.34 24.47 -28.04
N PHE A 117 16.41 25.46 -28.94
CA PHE A 117 15.59 25.54 -30.15
C PHE A 117 16.30 24.88 -31.34
N LEU A 118 15.55 24.17 -32.17
CA LEU A 118 16.03 23.56 -33.41
C LEU A 118 15.83 24.58 -34.56
N ILE A 119 16.93 25.01 -35.18
CA ILE A 119 16.90 25.85 -36.38
C ILE A 119 16.82 24.91 -37.58
N LEU A 120 15.80 25.11 -38.42
CA LEU A 120 15.57 24.30 -39.60
C LEU A 120 15.75 25.17 -40.84
N GLU A 121 16.62 24.74 -41.74
CA GLU A 121 16.67 25.18 -43.13
C GLU A 121 15.97 24.12 -43.97
N ALA A 122 15.10 24.57 -44.87
CA ALA A 122 14.24 23.69 -45.63
C ALA A 122 14.43 24.00 -47.11
N GLU A 123 14.76 22.98 -47.90
CA GLU A 123 15.07 23.11 -49.31
C GLU A 123 13.83 22.76 -50.15
N THR A 124 13.43 23.64 -51.06
CA THR A 124 12.30 23.40 -51.97
C THR A 124 12.73 22.50 -53.11
N GLN A 125 12.20 21.28 -53.15
CA GLN A 125 12.40 20.38 -54.28
C GLN A 125 11.36 20.73 -55.38
N ASP A 126 11.71 21.68 -56.24
CA ASP A 126 11.33 21.76 -57.67
C ASP A 126 11.51 23.20 -58.21
N GLU A 127 12.40 23.37 -59.20
CA GLU A 127 12.59 24.64 -59.92
C GLU A 127 11.55 24.86 -61.06
N GLU A 128 10.60 23.95 -61.30
CA GLU A 128 9.73 24.02 -62.49
C GLU A 128 8.20 24.06 -62.25
N ALA A 129 7.71 24.26 -61.02
CA ALA A 129 6.28 24.39 -60.77
C ALA A 129 5.90 25.80 -60.27
N GLN A 130 5.34 26.63 -61.15
CA GLN A 130 4.78 27.98 -60.84
C GLN A 130 3.54 27.96 -59.90
N ASN A 131 3.35 26.90 -59.10
CA ASN A 131 2.37 26.80 -58.02
C ASN A 131 2.91 25.94 -56.86
N ALA A 132 4.20 26.05 -56.53
CA ALA A 132 4.74 25.47 -55.30
C ALA A 132 4.20 26.28 -54.10
N GLY A 133 3.14 25.79 -53.46
CA GLY A 133 2.62 26.37 -52.23
C GLY A 133 3.73 26.47 -51.19
N THR A 134 3.91 27.65 -50.60
CA THR A 134 4.93 27.92 -49.58
C THR A 134 4.89 26.86 -48.48
N MET A 135 5.99 26.11 -48.34
CA MET A 135 6.12 25.09 -47.30
C MET A 135 6.09 25.76 -45.93
N LYS A 136 5.24 25.25 -45.03
CA LYS A 136 5.03 25.83 -43.69
C LYS A 136 5.48 24.83 -42.63
N ILE A 137 6.51 25.19 -41.88
CA ILE A 137 6.92 24.49 -40.67
C ILE A 137 6.18 25.14 -39.50
N ASP A 138 5.33 24.39 -38.82
CA ASP A 138 4.60 24.84 -37.64
C ASP A 138 5.06 24.04 -36.42
N ILE A 139 5.36 24.75 -35.33
CA ILE A 139 5.85 24.20 -34.09
C ILE A 139 4.76 24.36 -33.05
N LYS A 140 4.12 23.26 -32.67
CA LYS A 140 3.05 23.27 -31.67
C LYS A 140 3.60 22.84 -30.30
N PRO A 141 3.61 23.73 -29.29
CA PRO A 141 3.97 23.34 -27.93
C PRO A 141 2.86 22.47 -27.33
N MET A 142 3.22 21.33 -26.76
CA MET A 142 2.27 20.40 -26.10
C MET A 142 2.28 20.52 -24.57
N THR A 143 2.88 21.59 -24.05
CA THR A 143 3.02 21.85 -22.60
C THR A 143 1.67 21.91 -21.89
N SER A 144 0.59 22.32 -22.55
CA SER A 144 -0.77 22.33 -21.97
C SER A 144 -1.39 20.95 -21.82
N GLN A 145 -0.88 19.96 -22.56
CA GLN A 145 -1.30 18.56 -22.47
C GLN A 145 -0.43 17.74 -21.51
N GLN A 146 0.75 18.26 -21.14
CA GLN A 146 1.63 17.61 -20.16
C GLN A 146 0.89 17.42 -18.83
N HIS A 147 0.85 16.18 -18.37
CA HIS A 147 0.21 15.84 -17.11
C HIS A 147 0.86 16.65 -15.98
N THR A 148 0.04 17.31 -15.17
CA THR A 148 0.53 17.98 -13.98
C THR A 148 1.04 16.94 -12.99
N ASP A 149 2.11 17.28 -12.28
CA ASP A 149 2.79 16.47 -11.26
C ASP A 149 1.85 15.87 -10.18
N GLN A 150 0.63 16.41 -10.08
CA GLN A 150 -0.35 16.09 -9.04
C GLN A 150 -1.47 15.15 -9.47
N LEU A 151 -1.45 14.59 -10.69
CA LEU A 151 -2.59 13.86 -11.29
C LEU A 151 -3.18 12.77 -10.37
N PHE A 152 -2.32 12.04 -9.64
CA PHE A 152 -2.74 10.96 -8.75
C PHE A 152 -2.67 11.27 -7.26
N GLN A 153 -2.35 12.51 -6.86
CA GLN A 153 -2.18 12.82 -5.44
C GLN A 153 -3.48 12.65 -4.64
N ILE A 154 -4.61 13.11 -5.18
CA ILE A 154 -5.93 12.95 -4.54
C ILE A 154 -6.35 11.48 -4.52
N TYR A 155 -6.08 10.77 -5.61
CA TYR A 155 -6.40 9.34 -5.74
C TYR A 155 -5.64 8.51 -4.69
N ASP A 156 -4.33 8.73 -4.56
CA ASP A 156 -3.50 8.03 -3.58
C ASP A 156 -3.87 8.39 -2.14
N ASN A 157 -4.14 9.67 -1.87
CA ASN A 157 -4.65 10.11 -0.56
C ASN A 157 -5.95 9.39 -0.18
N ASN A 158 -6.90 9.29 -1.11
CA ASN A 158 -8.17 8.59 -0.90
C ASN A 158 -7.97 7.08 -0.71
N ASN A 159 -7.02 6.46 -1.41
CA ASN A 159 -6.70 5.05 -1.24
C ASN A 159 -6.05 4.79 0.13
N SER A 160 -5.11 5.63 0.54
CA SER A 160 -4.50 5.62 1.87
C SER A 160 -5.56 5.71 2.97
N GLU A 161 -6.57 6.58 2.80
CA GLU A 161 -7.72 6.68 3.70
C GLU A 161 -8.54 5.39 3.77
N LYS A 162 -8.88 4.78 2.62
CA LYS A 162 -9.64 3.52 2.54
C LYS A 162 -8.89 2.38 3.23
N ILE A 163 -7.58 2.27 3.00
CA ILE A 163 -6.73 1.26 3.65
C ILE A 163 -6.75 1.49 5.15
N ARG A 164 -6.49 2.70 5.63
CA ARG A 164 -6.53 3.03 7.06
C ARG A 164 -7.88 2.70 7.70
N ARG A 165 -8.99 3.06 7.05
CA ARG A 165 -10.36 2.78 7.53
C ARG A 165 -10.63 1.28 7.68
N SER A 166 -10.04 0.40 6.86
CA SER A 166 -10.19 -1.06 7.02
C SER A 166 -9.56 -1.62 8.30
N PHE A 167 -8.55 -0.93 8.83
CA PHE A 167 -7.96 -1.24 10.14
C PHE A 167 -8.67 -0.52 11.29
N ARG A 168 -9.64 0.36 11.00
CA ARG A 168 -10.37 1.18 11.98
C ARG A 168 -9.44 2.06 12.82
N LEU A 169 -8.30 2.46 12.25
CA LEU A 169 -7.30 3.27 12.93
C LEU A 169 -7.53 4.77 12.66
N PRO A 170 -7.45 5.63 13.69
CA PRO A 170 -7.36 7.07 13.51
C PRO A 170 -6.09 7.49 12.75
N GLN A 171 -6.14 8.67 12.13
CA GLN A 171 -5.03 9.24 11.32
C GLN A 171 -3.71 9.34 12.09
N ILE A 172 -3.77 9.63 13.39
CA ILE A 172 -2.58 9.80 14.22
C ILE A 172 -1.68 8.56 14.29
N PHE A 173 -2.26 7.35 14.24
CA PHE A 173 -1.47 6.11 14.30
C PHE A 173 -0.70 5.82 13.01
N VAL A 174 -1.05 6.50 11.91
CA VAL A 174 -0.37 6.40 10.61
C VAL A 174 0.59 7.59 10.41
N GLY A 175 0.83 8.39 11.45
CA GLY A 175 1.68 9.59 11.36
C GLY A 175 1.05 10.76 10.59
N LYS A 176 -0.25 10.71 10.28
CA LYS A 176 -0.98 11.86 9.72
C LYS A 176 -1.47 12.74 10.87
N THR A 177 -0.84 13.90 11.03
CA THR A 177 -1.10 14.86 12.12
C THR A 177 -1.75 16.17 11.65
N GLU A 178 -2.25 16.20 10.41
CA GLU A 178 -2.86 17.40 9.85
C GLU A 178 -4.06 17.86 10.68
N ASN A 179 -4.00 19.08 11.20
CA ASN A 179 -5.12 19.78 11.88
C ASN A 179 -5.71 19.09 13.12
N ILE A 180 -4.94 18.28 13.86
CA ILE A 180 -5.44 17.61 15.08
C ILE A 180 -4.95 18.36 16.33
N ASN A 181 -5.88 18.82 17.17
CA ASN A 181 -5.54 19.38 18.48
C ASN A 181 -5.25 18.25 19.51
N ARG A 182 -4.62 18.58 20.64
CA ARG A 182 -4.28 17.60 21.69
C ARG A 182 -5.50 16.84 22.22
N ALA A 183 -6.61 17.54 22.45
CA ALA A 183 -7.83 16.94 22.97
C ALA A 183 -8.44 15.92 22.00
N ALA A 184 -8.47 16.22 20.69
CA ALA A 184 -8.95 15.33 19.64
C ALA A 184 -7.99 14.15 19.40
N THR A 185 -6.69 14.37 19.60
CA THR A 185 -5.68 13.31 19.60
C THR A 185 -5.96 12.31 20.72
N GLU A 186 -6.17 12.79 21.93
CA GLU A 186 -6.41 11.96 23.11
C GLU A 186 -7.73 11.19 23.01
N SER A 187 -8.81 11.85 22.56
CA SER A 187 -10.08 11.19 22.29
C SER A 187 -9.98 10.13 21.20
N SER A 188 -9.23 10.41 20.12
CA SER A 188 -8.98 9.44 19.04
C SER A 188 -8.18 8.24 19.53
N ARG A 189 -7.16 8.45 20.36
CA ARG A 189 -6.38 7.36 20.98
C ARG A 189 -7.26 6.49 21.87
N ARG A 190 -8.11 7.11 22.70
CA ARG A 190 -9.07 6.39 23.54
C ARG A 190 -10.07 5.58 22.74
N LEU A 191 -10.65 6.17 21.69
CA LEU A 191 -11.58 5.46 20.82
C LEU A 191 -10.92 4.26 20.13
N ALA A 192 -9.68 4.40 19.66
CA ALA A 192 -8.94 3.29 19.05
C ALA A 192 -8.64 2.17 20.05
N GLU A 193 -8.29 2.53 21.29
CA GLU A 193 -8.08 1.54 22.36
C GLU A 193 -9.38 0.79 22.68
N GLU A 194 -10.50 1.48 22.86
CA GLU A 194 -11.78 0.87 23.22
C GLU A 194 -12.36 0.00 22.09
N GLN A 195 -12.20 0.41 20.82
CA GLN A 195 -12.87 -0.23 19.68
C GLN A 195 -12.01 -1.23 18.91
N VAL A 196 -10.68 -1.08 18.95
CA VAL A 196 -9.77 -1.90 18.13
C VAL A 196 -8.81 -2.67 19.03
N PHE A 197 -7.96 -1.99 19.78
CA PHE A 197 -6.85 -2.64 20.49
C PHE A 197 -7.31 -3.47 21.69
N GLY A 198 -8.27 -2.98 22.48
CA GLY A 198 -8.83 -3.70 23.62
C GLY A 198 -9.43 -5.05 23.22
N PRO A 199 -10.39 -5.09 22.28
CA PRO A 199 -10.96 -6.35 21.81
C PRO A 199 -9.94 -7.32 21.20
N GLU A 200 -8.98 -6.82 20.39
CA GLU A 200 -7.92 -7.66 19.80
C GLU A 200 -6.98 -8.23 20.87
N ARG A 201 -6.63 -7.42 21.87
CA ARG A 201 -5.80 -7.84 22.99
C ARG A 201 -6.50 -8.89 23.85
N GLU A 202 -7.78 -8.69 24.16
CA GLU A 202 -8.56 -9.69 24.89
C GLU A 202 -8.69 -10.99 24.12
N GLU A 203 -8.84 -10.94 22.79
CA GLU A 203 -8.86 -12.14 21.94
C GLU A 203 -7.53 -12.90 22.00
N MET A 204 -6.41 -12.19 21.89
CA MET A 204 -5.08 -12.76 22.03
C MET A 204 -4.86 -13.36 23.43
N ASP A 205 -5.22 -12.62 24.49
CA ASP A 205 -5.14 -13.10 25.88
C ASP A 205 -5.98 -14.35 26.08
N ARG A 206 -7.19 -14.42 25.52
CA ARG A 206 -8.03 -15.64 25.56
C ARG A 206 -7.35 -16.83 24.89
N GLN A 207 -6.72 -16.63 23.73
CA GLN A 207 -6.01 -17.70 23.02
C GLN A 207 -4.78 -18.19 23.80
N ILE A 208 -4.00 -17.27 24.38
CA ILE A 208 -2.85 -17.60 25.22
C ILE A 208 -3.30 -18.31 26.50
N ASN A 209 -4.37 -17.86 27.16
CA ASN A 209 -4.87 -18.50 28.38
C ASN A 209 -5.40 -19.91 28.13
N LYS A 210 -5.98 -20.18 26.95
CA LYS A 210 -6.31 -21.55 26.52
C LYS A 210 -5.07 -22.43 26.40
N LEU A 211 -3.98 -21.89 25.84
CA LEU A 211 -2.69 -22.59 25.76
C LEU A 211 -2.13 -22.90 27.16
N LEU A 212 -2.16 -21.95 28.09
CA LEU A 212 -1.70 -22.16 29.47
C LEU A 212 -2.50 -23.25 30.18
N THR A 213 -3.82 -23.23 30.01
CA THR A 213 -4.72 -24.26 30.57
C THR A 213 -4.37 -25.65 30.04
N HIS A 214 -4.04 -25.76 28.75
CA HIS A 214 -3.59 -27.01 28.13
C HIS A 214 -2.26 -27.53 28.72
N PHE A 215 -1.34 -26.62 29.07
CA PHE A 215 -0.09 -26.98 29.76
C PHE A 215 -0.27 -27.30 31.26
N GLY A 216 -1.50 -27.26 31.78
CA GLY A 216 -1.80 -27.55 33.18
C GLY A 216 -1.62 -26.36 34.12
N ILE A 217 -1.36 -25.17 33.60
CA ILE A 217 -1.28 -23.93 34.39
C ILE A 217 -2.70 -23.40 34.60
N LYS A 218 -3.30 -23.74 35.75
CA LYS A 218 -4.72 -23.42 36.06
C LYS A 218 -4.92 -22.21 36.95
N TYR A 219 -3.89 -21.81 37.70
CA TYR A 219 -4.00 -20.76 38.72
C TYR A 219 -3.45 -19.40 38.28
N HIS A 220 -2.93 -19.31 37.04
CA HIS A 220 -2.34 -18.09 36.50
C HIS A 220 -3.03 -17.75 35.19
N THR A 221 -3.42 -16.48 35.06
CA THR A 221 -4.03 -15.94 33.85
C THR A 221 -3.16 -14.79 33.37
N ILE A 222 -2.80 -14.82 32.09
CA ILE A 222 -2.14 -13.70 31.44
C ILE A 222 -3.20 -12.67 31.07
N LYS A 223 -2.95 -11.43 31.45
CA LYS A 223 -3.71 -10.26 30.99
C LYS A 223 -2.70 -9.25 30.48
N SER A 224 -2.86 -8.86 29.23
CA SER A 224 -2.02 -7.86 28.61
C SER A 224 -2.40 -6.47 29.15
N ASN A 225 -1.39 -5.69 29.52
CA ASN A 225 -1.60 -4.35 30.04
C ASN A 225 -2.09 -3.41 28.94
N SER A 226 -3.05 -2.54 29.28
CA SER A 226 -3.42 -1.40 28.43
C SER A 226 -2.47 -0.24 28.63
N PRO A 227 -2.28 0.60 27.59
CA PRO A 227 -1.70 1.92 27.79
C PRO A 227 -2.49 2.64 28.88
N ASN A 228 -1.83 3.43 29.71
CA ASN A 228 -2.56 4.35 30.59
C ASN A 228 -3.19 5.42 29.69
N VAL A 229 -4.46 5.21 29.35
CA VAL A 229 -5.29 6.18 28.60
C VAL A 229 -6.05 7.10 29.56
N THR A 230 -5.82 6.94 30.86
CA THR A 230 -6.40 7.80 31.87
C THR A 230 -5.55 9.06 31.99
N ASP A 231 -6.18 10.22 31.88
CA ASP A 231 -5.55 11.49 32.18
C ASP A 231 -5.27 11.55 33.68
N ASP A 232 -4.02 11.32 34.08
CA ASP A 232 -3.59 11.39 35.48
C ASP A 232 -3.91 12.77 36.10
N ALA A 233 -4.01 13.84 35.30
CA ALA A 233 -4.46 15.15 35.74
C ALA A 233 -5.97 15.17 36.10
N ALA A 234 -6.81 14.44 35.38
CA ALA A 234 -8.22 14.30 35.70
C ALA A 234 -8.43 13.46 36.98
N LEU A 235 -7.67 12.37 37.15
CA LEU A 235 -7.71 11.54 38.35
C LEU A 235 -7.28 12.31 39.60
N THR A 236 -6.17 13.04 39.52
CA THR A 236 -5.70 13.89 40.63
C THR A 236 -6.71 14.98 40.98
N LYS A 237 -7.39 15.56 39.99
CA LYS A 237 -8.47 16.53 40.24
C LYS A 237 -9.65 15.89 40.98
N ILE A 238 -10.07 14.68 40.62
CA ILE A 238 -11.15 13.96 41.30
C ILE A 238 -10.75 13.62 42.74
N ILE A 239 -9.53 13.11 42.95
CA ILE A 239 -9.01 12.78 44.29
C ILE A 239 -8.94 14.04 45.16
N SER A 240 -8.42 15.14 44.62
CA SER A 240 -8.34 16.42 45.34
C SER A 240 -9.72 17.05 45.65
N GLY A 241 -10.75 16.72 44.87
CA GLY A 241 -12.13 17.13 45.13
C GLY A 241 -12.79 16.28 46.21
N ALA A 242 -12.46 14.99 46.26
CA ALA A 242 -12.93 14.06 47.28
C ALA A 242 -12.27 14.31 48.65
N GLU A 243 -11.01 14.74 48.70
CA GLU A 243 -10.33 15.12 49.95
C GLU A 243 -10.84 16.44 50.57
N LYS A 244 -11.56 17.26 49.80
CA LYS A 244 -12.12 18.54 50.26
C LYS A 244 -13.57 18.44 50.76
N SER A 245 -14.19 17.27 50.69
CA SER A 245 -15.54 16.98 51.23
C SER A 245 -15.44 16.17 52.51
#